data_AF-A0A1C3XUX7-F1
#
_entry.id   AF-A0A1C3XUX7-F1
#
_cell.length_a   1.000
_cell.length_b   1.000
_cell.length_c   1.000
_cell.angle_alpha   90.00
_cell.angle_beta   90.00
_cell.angle_gamma   90.00
#
_symmetry.space_group_name_H-M   'P 1'
#
loop_
_entity.id
_entity.type
_entity.pdbx_description
1 polymer ?
#
loop_
_entity_poly.entity_id
_entity_poly.type
_entity_poly.pdbx_seq_one_letter_code
_entity_poly.pdbx_strand_id
1 'polypeptide(L)' 'MFDVYRNDKRELLVLSNGSAIPVVCSQNNWRKKRKRVLKVSDEIKSAVQRQGYYVRSLRVTKERMI' A
#
# COMPACT_ATOMS: atom_id res chain seq x y z
N MET A 1 -11.43 7.13 -0.40
CA MET A 1 -10.76 6.65 -1.64
C MET A 1 -9.28 6.52 -1.36
N PHE A 2 -8.60 5.61 -2.07
CA PHE A 2 -7.22 5.27 -1.79
C PHE A 2 -6.37 5.31 -3.06
N ASP A 3 -5.16 5.81 -2.88
CA ASP A 3 -4.09 5.70 -3.86
C ASP A 3 -3.24 4.49 -3.54
N VAL A 4 -3.09 3.61 -4.52
CA VAL A 4 -2.34 2.36 -4.36
C VAL A 4 -1.10 2.41 -5.21
N TYR A 5 0.04 2.12 -4.61
CA TYR A 5 1.34 2.09 -5.24
C TYR A 5 1.94 0.69 -5.15
N ARG A 6 2.79 0.36 -6.12
CA ARG A 6 3.65 -0.82 -6.09
C ARG A 6 5.07 -0.45 -6.41
N ASN A 7 6.03 -1.17 -5.85
CA ASN A 7 7.43 -1.05 -6.19
C ASN A 7 7.96 -2.35 -6.83
N ASP A 8 9.20 -2.29 -7.30
CA ASP A 8 9.87 -3.42 -7.94
C ASP A 8 10.17 -4.56 -6.94
N LYS A 9 10.22 -4.26 -5.64
CA LYS A 9 10.34 -5.23 -4.54
C LYS A 9 9.05 -6.00 -4.24
N ARG A 10 8.02 -5.85 -5.08
CA ARG A 10 6.68 -6.45 -4.90
C ARG A 10 6.00 -6.01 -3.60
N GLU A 11 6.26 -4.80 -3.13
CA GLU A 11 5.55 -4.23 -2.00
C GLU A 11 4.36 -3.41 -2.48
N LEU A 12 3.34 -3.34 -1.63
CA LEU A 12 2.14 -2.55 -1.80
C LEU A 12 2.19 -1.40 -0.80
N LEU A 13 2.00 -0.18 -1.28
CA LEU A 13 1.76 1.00 -0.45
C LEU A 13 0.35 1.51 -0.72
N VAL A 14 -0.40 1.81 0.32
CA VAL A 14 -1.75 2.39 0.23
C VAL A 14 -1.78 3.68 1.03
N LEU A 15 -2.29 4.73 0.40
CA LEU A 15 -2.45 6.07 0.97
C LEU A 15 -3.89 6.53 0.82
N SER A 16 -4.28 7.49 1.64
CA SER A 16 -5.46 8.31 1.36
C SER A 16 -5.27 9.01 0.01
N ASN A 17 -6.32 9.08 -0.79
CA ASN A 17 -6.26 9.70 -2.12
C ASN A 17 -5.72 11.13 -2.04
N GLY A 18 -4.73 11.45 -2.87
CA GLY A 18 -4.09 12.77 -2.94
C GLY A 18 -3.03 13.03 -1.85
N SER A 19 -2.76 12.07 -0.97
CA SER A 19 -1.70 12.22 0.03
C SER A 19 -0.32 12.03 -0.57
N ALA A 20 0.67 12.76 -0.05
CA ALA A 20 2.07 12.57 -0.42
C ALA A 20 2.60 11.22 0.10
N ILE A 21 3.61 10.68 -0.59
CA ILE A 21 4.31 9.48 -0.11
C ILE A 21 5.12 9.87 1.14
N PRO A 22 4.94 9.19 2.28
CA PRO A 22 5.71 9.46 3.49
C PRO A 22 7.22 9.28 3.25
N VAL A 23 8.05 10.11 3.90
CA VAL A 23 9.52 10.06 3.77
C VAL A 23 10.09 8.68 4.10
N VAL A 24 9.51 8.00 5.09
CA VAL A 24 9.88 6.61 5.47
C VAL A 24 9.67 5.61 4.33
N CYS A 25 8.78 5.89 3.38
CA CYS A 25 8.55 5.07 2.21
C CYS A 25 9.37 5.53 0.99
N SER A 26 9.94 6.73 0.99
CA SER A 26 10.58 7.34 -0.20
C SER A 26 11.80 6.61 -0.74
N GLN A 27 12.39 5.70 0.03
CA GLN A 27 13.54 4.89 -0.41
C GLN A 27 13.20 3.91 -1.55
N ASN A 28 11.92 3.63 -1.77
CA ASN A 28 11.47 2.72 -2.81
C ASN A 28 10.91 3.48 -4.02
N ASN A 29 11.20 2.96 -5.23
CA ASN A 29 10.60 3.46 -6.47
C ASN A 29 9.11 3.05 -6.54
N TRP A 30 8.23 3.90 -6.02
CA TRP A 30 6.79 3.66 -6.02
C TRP A 30 6.15 4.06 -7.35
N ARG A 31 5.38 3.13 -7.91
CA ARG A 31 4.56 3.35 -9.11
C ARG A 31 3.09 3.33 -8.71
N LYS A 32 2.40 4.46 -8.91
CA LYS A 32 0.96 4.58 -8.64
C LYS A 32 0.19 3.70 -9.63
N LYS A 33 -0.76 2.91 -9.13
CA LYS A 33 -1.73 2.22 -9.96
C LYS A 33 -2.69 3.25 -10.55
N ARG A 34 -2.92 3.18 -11.85
CA ARG A 34 -3.86 4.07 -12.56
C ARG A 34 -5.32 3.87 -12.12
N LYS A 35 -5.66 2.67 -11.64
CA LYS A 35 -7.02 2.34 -11.20
C LYS A 35 -7.31 2.99 -9.84
N ARG A 36 -8.38 3.79 -9.80
CA ARG A 36 -8.94 4.33 -8.55
C ARG A 36 -9.45 3.18 -7.68
N VAL A 37 -9.04 3.16 -6.41
CA VAL A 37 -9.49 2.18 -5.42
C VAL A 37 -10.48 2.83 -4.47
N LEU A 38 -11.76 2.44 -4.59
CA LEU A 38 -12.85 3.00 -3.80
C LEU A 38 -12.92 2.38 -2.40
N LYS A 39 -12.63 1.08 -2.29
CA LYS A 39 -12.71 0.30 -1.05
C LYS A 39 -11.42 -0.50 -0.83
N VAL A 40 -11.04 -0.61 0.44
CA VAL A 40 -9.94 -1.45 0.95
C VAL A 40 -10.46 -2.18 2.20
N SER A 41 -9.75 -3.21 2.65
CA SER A 41 -10.07 -3.91 3.90
C SER A 41 -9.98 -2.99 5.12
N ASP A 42 -10.70 -3.30 6.19
CA ASP A 42 -10.73 -2.49 7.41
C ASP A 42 -9.36 -2.36 8.09
N GLU A 43 -8.50 -3.38 7.98
CA GLU A 43 -7.10 -3.32 8.40
C GLU A 43 -6.36 -2.17 7.72
N ILE A 44 -6.42 -2.12 6.38
CA ILE A 44 -5.77 -1.08 5.57
C ILE A 44 -6.37 0.28 5.89
N LYS A 45 -7.71 0.36 5.98
CA LYS A 45 -8.41 1.60 6.29
C LYS A 45 -7.97 2.15 7.65
N SER A 46 -7.94 1.30 8.68
CA SER A 46 -7.55 1.68 10.04
C SER A 46 -6.09 2.10 10.12
N ALA A 47 -5.19 1.40 9.42
CA ALA A 47 -3.78 1.76 9.36
C ALA A 47 -3.58 3.11 8.67
N VAL A 48 -4.21 3.32 7.51
CA VAL A 48 -4.15 4.61 6.79
C VAL A 48 -4.75 5.74 7.64
N GLN A 49 -5.83 5.51 8.38
CA GLN A 49 -6.40 6.51 9.27
C GLN A 49 -5.50 6.85 10.47
N ARG A 50 -4.81 5.87 11.04
CA ARG A 50 -3.98 6.05 12.24
C ARG A 50 -2.57 6.57 11.91
N GLN A 51 -1.97 6.09 10.82
CA GLN A 51 -0.57 6.32 10.46
C GLN A 51 -0.40 7.17 9.19
N GLY A 52 -1.48 7.40 8.43
CA GLY A 52 -1.44 8.07 7.14
C GLY A 52 -1.10 7.15 5.95
N TYR A 53 -0.65 5.93 6.20
CA TYR A 53 -0.25 4.97 5.16
C TYR A 53 -0.38 3.51 5.61
N TYR A 54 -0.32 2.58 4.65
CA TYR A 54 -0.19 1.15 4.89
C TYR A 54 0.82 0.55 3.90
N VAL A 55 1.80 -0.23 4.38
CA VAL A 55 2.77 -0.94 3.54
C VAL A 55 2.72 -2.44 3.82
N ARG A 56 2.75 -3.25 2.76
CA ARG A 56 2.80 -4.71 2.86
C ARG A 56 3.68 -5.31 1.77
N SER A 57 4.51 -6.28 2.14
CA SER A 57 5.24 -7.10 1.16
C SER A 57 4.30 -8.13 0.53
N LEU A 58 4.25 -8.20 -0.80
CA LEU A 58 3.55 -9.25 -1.56
C LEU A 58 4.51 -10.36 -1.98
N ARG A 59 5.64 -10.54 -1.26
CA ARG A 59 6.45 -11.76 -1.39
C ARG A 59 5.48 -12.93 -1.30
N VAL A 60 5.52 -13.78 -2.33
CA VAL A 60 4.68 -14.97 -2.42
C VAL A 60 4.92 -15.72 -1.12
N THR A 61 3.90 -15.79 -0.28
CA THR A 61 3.85 -16.77 0.80
C THR A 61 3.88 -18.12 0.11
N LYS A 62 5.09 -18.66 -0.08
CA LYS A 62 5.27 -20.10 -0.08
C LYS A 62 5.04 -20.49 1.38
N GLU A 63 4.09 -21.39 1.61
CA GLU A 63 3.49 -21.82 2.89
C GLU A 63 2.42 -20.86 3.48
N ARG A 64 1.18 -21.30 3.68
CA ARG A 64 0.74 -22.64 4.10
C ARG A 64 -0.39 -23.17 3.21
N MET A 65 -0.06 -24.21 2.44
CA MET A 65 -0.98 -25.33 2.25
C MET A 65 -0.78 -26.23 3.46
N ILE A 66 -1.81 -26.36 4.29
CA ILE A 66 -2.10 -27.58 5.06
C ILE A 66 -3.61 -27.77 4.91
#